data_AF-A0A535SEV5-F1
#
_entry.id   AF-A0A535SEV5-F1
#
_cell.length_a   1.000
_cell.length_b   1.000
_cell.length_c   1.000
_cell.angle_alpha   90.00
_cell.angle_beta   90.00
_cell.angle_gamma   90.00
#
_symmetry.space_group_name_H-M   'P 1'
#
loop_
_entity.id
_entity.type
_entity.pdbx_description
1 polymer ?
#
loop_
_entity_poly.entity_id
_entity_poly.type
_entity_poly.pdbx_seq_one_letter_code
_entity_poly.pdbx_strand_id
1 'polypeptide(L)'
;SGGNAAACHAQIYTMGALLRHGSEAQKRTYLPEIAAGRLRLQSMAVTEPEAGSDTSRITTFARKVDDGYLVNGQKVFTSRVQHSDLLLLLARTARAEDVPGKTDGMSLFLVDLRQARSAIEVRPIETMVNHETNALFITDLHLSDDALVGEEGNGFRHVLDGLNAERILIASESIGDARWFVDRSVAYAGERVVFGRPIGANQAVQFPIARAFMHAQAASLVRWQAATLFDAGASCGAEANTAKLLASEAAWEAAEMAMTTHGGSGMAVEAGIERKFREARLYLVAPVTNNLVTTYVAEHVLGLPRSYGTGGST
;
A
#
# COMPACT_ATOMS: atom_id res chain seq x y z
N SER A 1 -21.29 3.94 -7.28
CA SER A 1 -20.34 5.01 -6.91
C SER A 1 -18.90 4.74 -7.32
N GLY A 2 -18.49 3.50 -7.66
CA GLY A 2 -17.07 3.16 -7.89
C GLY A 2 -16.33 3.11 -6.55
N GLY A 3 -16.50 2.03 -5.77
CA GLY A 3 -16.02 1.94 -4.39
C GLY A 3 -14.50 2.12 -4.22
N ASN A 4 -14.02 1.92 -2.99
CA ASN A 4 -12.59 1.90 -2.67
C ASN A 4 -12.31 0.62 -1.85
N ALA A 5 -11.28 -0.14 -2.22
CA ALA A 5 -11.00 -1.45 -1.62
C ALA A 5 -10.19 -1.39 -0.32
N ALA A 6 -9.81 -0.19 0.12
CA ALA A 6 -9.05 0.06 1.35
C ALA A 6 -9.57 -0.69 2.59
N ALA A 7 -10.90 -0.82 2.71
CA ALA A 7 -11.53 -1.49 3.84
C ALA A 7 -11.27 -3.00 3.92
N CYS A 8 -10.80 -3.61 2.82
CA CYS A 8 -10.58 -5.05 2.72
C CYS A 8 -9.13 -5.41 2.44
N HIS A 9 -8.39 -4.59 1.69
CA HIS A 9 -7.10 -5.01 1.13
C HIS A 9 -5.98 -5.14 2.17
N ALA A 10 -6.00 -4.30 3.23
CA ALA A 10 -4.88 -4.18 4.15
C ALA A 10 -4.73 -5.45 4.99
N GLN A 11 -5.87 -6.01 5.40
CA GLN A 11 -5.90 -7.28 6.10
C GLN A 11 -5.35 -8.42 5.26
N ILE A 12 -5.51 -8.41 3.93
CA ILE A 12 -5.03 -9.50 3.07
C ILE A 12 -3.49 -9.56 3.10
N TYR A 13 -2.80 -8.42 2.91
CA TYR A 13 -1.34 -8.43 2.85
C TYR A 13 -0.67 -8.39 4.23
N THR A 14 -1.27 -7.68 5.20
CA THR A 14 -0.72 -7.55 6.57
C THR A 14 -0.69 -8.91 7.27
N MET A 15 -1.70 -9.76 7.01
CA MET A 15 -1.77 -11.11 7.54
C MET A 15 -0.59 -12.00 7.11
N GLY A 16 0.06 -11.68 5.99
CA GLY A 16 1.21 -12.46 5.50
C GLY A 16 2.34 -12.57 6.52
N ALA A 17 2.62 -11.51 7.28
CA ALA A 17 3.64 -11.54 8.33
C ALA A 17 3.24 -12.46 9.48
N LEU A 18 1.99 -12.36 9.95
CA LEU A 18 1.48 -13.17 11.06
C LEU A 18 1.34 -14.66 10.68
N LEU A 19 0.88 -14.95 9.46
CA LEU A 19 0.72 -16.31 8.94
C LEU A 19 2.05 -17.05 8.84
N ARG A 20 3.10 -16.37 8.39
CA ARG A 20 4.42 -16.99 8.18
C ARG A 20 5.27 -16.98 9.45
N HIS A 21 5.29 -15.86 10.16
CA HIS A 21 6.27 -15.61 11.23
C HIS A 21 5.67 -15.54 12.63
N GLY A 22 4.34 -15.48 12.75
CA GLY A 22 3.69 -15.50 14.06
C GLY A 22 4.00 -16.78 14.83
N SER A 23 4.08 -16.68 16.15
CA SER A 23 4.17 -17.85 17.02
C SER A 23 2.90 -18.70 16.94
N GLU A 24 2.98 -19.98 17.31
CA GLU A 24 1.79 -20.85 17.36
C GLU A 24 0.71 -20.31 18.31
N ALA A 25 1.12 -19.65 19.40
CA ALA A 25 0.20 -19.00 20.33
C ALA A 25 -0.52 -17.82 19.67
N GLN A 26 0.23 -16.91 19.01
CA GLN A 26 -0.36 -15.80 18.25
C GLN A 26 -1.32 -16.32 17.17
N LYS A 27 -0.91 -17.34 16.41
CA LYS A 27 -1.72 -17.90 15.33
C LYS A 27 -3.05 -18.45 15.84
N ARG A 28 -3.01 -19.23 16.93
CA ARG A 28 -4.21 -19.81 17.57
C ARG A 28 -5.15 -18.75 18.13
N THR A 29 -4.60 -17.69 18.71
CA THR A 29 -5.39 -16.62 19.34
C THR A 29 -6.03 -15.69 18.30
N TYR A 30 -5.26 -15.23 17.30
CA TYR A 30 -5.69 -14.13 16.44
C TYR A 30 -6.28 -14.57 15.10
N LEU A 31 -5.71 -15.57 14.41
CA LEU A 31 -6.12 -15.90 13.04
C LEU A 31 -7.60 -16.31 12.91
N PRO A 32 -8.17 -17.17 13.78
CA PRO A 32 -9.58 -17.55 13.68
C PRO A 32 -10.53 -16.35 13.87
N GLU A 33 -10.18 -15.46 14.80
CA GLU A 33 -10.98 -14.26 15.09
C GLU A 33 -10.93 -13.24 13.95
N ILE A 34 -9.76 -13.11 13.31
CA ILE A 34 -9.59 -12.27 12.10
C ILE A 34 -10.37 -12.86 10.92
N ALA A 35 -10.28 -14.17 10.70
CA ALA A 35 -11.02 -14.86 9.64
C ALA A 35 -12.54 -14.76 9.82
N ALA A 36 -13.02 -14.78 11.07
CA ALA A 36 -14.42 -14.57 11.39
C ALA A 36 -14.87 -13.10 11.35
N GLY A 37 -13.95 -12.16 11.11
CA GLY A 37 -14.23 -10.72 11.10
C GLY A 37 -14.51 -10.10 12.47
N ARG A 38 -14.21 -10.82 13.56
CA ARG A 38 -14.35 -10.34 14.94
C ARG A 38 -13.17 -9.48 15.40
N LEU A 39 -11.99 -9.73 14.83
CA LEU A 39 -10.82 -8.87 14.95
C LEU A 39 -10.41 -8.33 13.59
N ARG A 40 -9.94 -7.09 13.55
CA ARG A 40 -9.46 -6.42 12.33
C ARG A 40 -7.97 -6.11 12.45
N LEU A 41 -7.19 -6.67 11.53
CA LEU A 41 -5.77 -6.34 11.33
C LEU A 41 -5.63 -5.59 10.00
N GLN A 42 -6.11 -4.34 9.95
CA GLN A 42 -6.11 -3.53 8.72
C GLN A 42 -5.06 -2.42 8.75
N SER A 43 -4.16 -2.43 9.74
CA SER A 43 -3.21 -1.36 9.97
C SER A 43 -1.81 -1.89 10.20
N MET A 44 -0.86 -1.18 9.60
CA MET A 44 0.57 -1.41 9.77
C MET A 44 1.26 -0.05 9.88
N ALA A 45 2.10 0.12 10.91
CA ALA A 45 2.82 1.34 11.20
C ALA A 45 4.31 1.14 10.93
N VAL A 46 4.74 1.52 9.71
CA VAL A 46 6.12 1.44 9.25
C VAL A 46 6.73 2.84 9.14
N THR A 47 6.11 3.68 8.32
CA THR A 47 6.59 5.01 7.94
C THR A 47 6.67 5.97 9.12
N GLU A 48 7.74 6.75 9.15
CA GLU A 48 7.97 7.86 10.08
C GLU A 48 8.11 9.18 9.30
N PRO A 49 7.92 10.35 9.94
CA PRO A 49 8.04 11.65 9.28
C PRO A 49 9.34 11.81 8.47
N GLU A 50 10.45 11.32 9.03
CA GLU A 50 11.79 11.41 8.42
C GLU A 50 12.22 10.12 7.69
N ALA A 51 11.36 9.08 7.65
CA ALA A 51 11.69 7.78 7.07
C ALA A 51 10.46 7.11 6.40
N GLY A 52 10.30 7.36 5.09
CA GLY A 52 9.35 6.67 4.22
C GLY A 52 10.03 5.61 3.36
N SER A 53 10.37 5.97 2.13
CA SER A 53 11.10 5.13 1.17
C SER A 53 12.37 4.51 1.75
N ASP A 54 13.10 5.27 2.57
CA ASP A 54 14.26 4.77 3.31
C ASP A 54 13.84 4.31 4.72
N THR A 55 13.06 3.23 4.77
CA THR A 55 12.59 2.63 6.03
C THR A 55 13.74 2.17 6.93
N SER A 56 14.95 2.00 6.38
CA SER A 56 16.13 1.66 7.19
C SER A 56 16.48 2.74 8.22
N ARG A 57 15.98 3.96 8.06
CA ARG A 57 16.25 5.10 8.94
C ARG A 57 15.20 5.38 10.01
N ILE A 58 14.23 4.48 10.20
CA ILE A 58 13.27 4.64 11.29
C ILE A 58 13.96 4.72 12.66
N THR A 59 13.34 5.46 13.57
CA THR A 59 13.85 5.85 14.88
C THR A 59 12.95 5.43 16.04
N THR A 60 11.68 5.05 15.79
CA THR A 60 10.83 4.41 16.80
C THR A 60 11.58 3.24 17.39
N PHE A 61 11.77 3.24 18.72
CA PHE A 61 12.66 2.32 19.40
C PHE A 61 11.91 1.53 20.46
N ALA A 62 12.08 0.21 20.43
CA ALA A 62 11.55 -0.76 21.37
C ALA A 62 12.71 -1.25 22.25
N ARG A 63 12.88 -0.61 23.42
CA ARG A 63 13.93 -0.97 24.38
C ARG A 63 13.51 -2.19 25.17
N LYS A 64 14.36 -3.22 25.25
CA LYS A 64 14.12 -4.39 26.09
C LYS A 64 13.98 -3.99 27.57
N VAL A 65 13.00 -4.56 28.25
CA VAL A 65 12.74 -4.50 29.69
C VAL A 65 12.48 -5.92 30.21
N ASP A 66 12.40 -6.10 31.52
CA ASP A 66 12.30 -7.42 32.16
C ASP A 66 11.15 -8.28 31.58
N ASP A 67 10.03 -7.64 31.24
CA ASP A 67 8.79 -8.32 30.85
C ASP A 67 8.47 -8.17 29.34
N GLY A 68 9.40 -7.63 28.55
CA GLY A 68 9.19 -7.35 27.13
C GLY A 68 9.90 -6.11 26.61
N TYR A 69 9.14 -5.15 26.08
CA TYR A 69 9.66 -3.96 25.41
C TYR A 69 8.92 -2.70 25.84
N LEU A 70 9.68 -1.61 26.01
CA LEU A 70 9.15 -0.26 26.15
C LEU A 70 9.37 0.50 24.84
N VAL A 71 8.29 0.88 24.18
CA VAL A 71 8.32 1.52 22.86
C VAL A 71 8.04 3.01 22.95
N ASN A 72 8.89 3.81 22.32
CA ASN A 72 8.73 5.25 22.15
C ASN A 72 9.02 5.65 20.70
N GLY A 73 8.24 6.57 20.15
CA GLY A 73 8.47 7.08 18.79
C GLY A 73 7.25 7.69 18.13
N GLN A 74 7.34 7.84 16.81
CA GLN A 74 6.29 8.43 16.01
C GLN A 74 6.14 7.68 14.69
N LYS A 75 4.90 7.46 14.28
CA LYS A 75 4.54 6.91 12.97
C LYS A 75 3.64 7.87 12.23
N VAL A 76 3.64 7.80 10.90
CA VAL A 76 2.82 8.66 10.06
C VAL A 76 2.25 7.85 8.90
N PHE A 77 1.15 8.35 8.33
CA PHE A 77 0.40 7.68 7.27
C PHE A 77 -0.07 6.26 7.63
N THR A 78 -0.34 6.01 8.93
CA THR A 78 -0.88 4.72 9.37
C THR A 78 -2.36 4.65 9.02
N SER A 79 -2.63 3.89 7.96
CA SER A 79 -3.97 3.72 7.40
C SER A 79 -4.86 2.88 8.31
N ARG A 80 -6.12 3.27 8.39
CA ARG A 80 -7.23 2.54 9.02
C ARG A 80 -7.07 2.21 10.50
N VAL A 81 -6.17 2.88 11.22
CA VAL A 81 -5.88 2.54 12.63
C VAL A 81 -7.12 2.71 13.53
N GLN A 82 -7.99 3.67 13.23
CA GLN A 82 -9.25 3.88 13.97
C GLN A 82 -10.30 2.81 13.68
N HIS A 83 -10.07 1.98 12.65
CA HIS A 83 -10.95 0.89 12.23
C HIS A 83 -10.34 -0.50 12.46
N SER A 84 -9.17 -0.56 13.10
CA SER A 84 -8.44 -1.79 13.41
C SER A 84 -8.50 -2.11 14.91
N ASP A 85 -8.50 -3.40 15.23
CA ASP A 85 -8.31 -3.90 16.60
C ASP A 85 -6.82 -4.19 16.86
N LEU A 86 -6.09 -4.54 15.80
CA LEU A 86 -4.69 -4.93 15.84
C LEU A 86 -3.86 -4.04 14.91
N LEU A 87 -2.62 -3.80 15.30
CA LEU A 87 -1.63 -3.03 14.54
C LEU A 87 -0.33 -3.83 14.42
N LEU A 88 0.21 -3.98 13.22
CA LEU A 88 1.61 -4.35 13.06
C LEU A 88 2.50 -3.11 13.21
N LEU A 89 3.37 -3.09 14.22
CA LEU A 89 4.29 -1.98 14.49
C LEU A 89 5.73 -2.40 14.18
N LEU A 90 6.38 -1.70 13.26
CA LEU A 90 7.82 -1.87 13.01
C LEU A 90 8.61 -0.85 13.84
N ALA A 91 9.51 -1.33 14.69
CA ALA A 91 10.37 -0.49 15.52
C ALA A 91 11.79 -1.05 15.58
N ARG A 92 12.78 -0.21 15.84
CA ARG A 92 14.16 -0.67 16.10
C ARG A 92 14.27 -1.29 17.49
N THR A 93 14.93 -2.44 17.57
CA THR A 93 15.40 -3.05 18.84
C THR A 93 16.92 -2.95 18.98
N ALA A 94 17.64 -2.67 17.89
CA ALA A 94 19.04 -2.27 17.90
C ALA A 94 19.24 -0.96 17.11
N ARG A 95 20.20 -0.15 17.55
CA ARG A 95 20.51 1.13 16.87
C ARG A 95 21.08 0.82 15.50
N ALA A 96 20.80 1.70 14.53
CA ALA A 96 21.24 1.50 13.14
C ALA A 96 22.77 1.40 13.00
N GLU A 97 23.52 2.04 13.89
CA GLU A 97 24.99 2.05 13.94
C GLU A 97 25.59 0.78 14.56
N ASP A 98 24.79 -0.01 15.28
CA ASP A 98 25.23 -1.21 16.02
C ASP A 98 24.99 -2.50 15.24
N VAL A 99 24.48 -2.41 14.01
CA VAL A 99 24.11 -3.57 13.18
C VAL A 99 24.84 -3.58 11.84
N PRO A 100 25.16 -4.77 11.28
CA PRO A 100 25.94 -4.87 10.05
C PRO A 100 25.13 -4.46 8.81
N GLY A 101 23.85 -4.85 8.73
CA GLY A 101 22.96 -4.51 7.62
C GLY A 101 22.07 -3.31 7.94
N LYS A 102 21.83 -2.46 6.93
CA LYS A 102 20.95 -1.29 7.06
C LYS A 102 19.53 -1.66 7.54
N THR A 103 19.06 -2.83 7.12
CA THR A 103 17.71 -3.34 7.42
C THR A 103 17.66 -4.20 8.69
N ASP A 104 18.80 -4.42 9.34
CA ASP A 104 18.88 -5.25 10.54
C ASP A 104 18.52 -4.42 11.78
N GLY A 105 18.25 -5.10 12.90
CA GLY A 105 17.95 -4.45 14.17
C GLY A 105 16.57 -3.81 14.25
N MET A 106 15.66 -4.16 13.32
CA MET A 106 14.25 -3.79 13.36
C MET A 106 13.42 -5.02 13.70
N SER A 107 12.45 -4.86 14.60
CA SER A 107 11.53 -5.91 15.04
C SER A 107 10.10 -5.53 14.73
N LEU A 108 9.28 -6.55 14.48
CA LEU A 108 7.87 -6.40 14.15
C LEU A 108 7.05 -6.84 15.35
N PHE A 109 6.09 -6.03 15.77
CA PHE A 109 5.23 -6.30 16.92
C PHE A 109 3.77 -6.32 16.50
N LEU A 110 3.01 -7.27 17.04
CA LEU A 110 1.56 -7.30 16.97
C LEU A 110 0.99 -6.60 18.21
N VAL A 111 0.42 -5.41 18.00
CA VAL A 111 -0.10 -4.55 19.07
C VAL A 111 -1.62 -4.66 19.11
N ASP A 112 -2.17 -4.98 20.28
CA ASP A 112 -3.61 -4.85 20.55
C ASP A 112 -3.95 -3.39 20.84
N LEU A 113 -4.62 -2.73 19.89
CA LEU A 113 -4.95 -1.30 19.97
C LEU A 113 -5.93 -1.00 21.09
N ARG A 114 -6.66 -1.99 21.63
CA ARG A 114 -7.56 -1.80 22.77
C ARG A 114 -6.78 -1.64 24.07
N GLN A 115 -5.63 -2.30 24.16
CA GLN A 115 -4.73 -2.25 25.32
C GLN A 115 -3.74 -1.09 25.22
N ALA A 116 -3.39 -0.68 24.00
CA ALA A 116 -2.40 0.37 23.73
C ALA A 116 -2.96 1.82 23.76
N ARG A 117 -4.27 2.03 24.00
CA ARG A 117 -4.93 3.35 23.82
C ARG A 117 -4.35 4.47 24.67
N SER A 118 -3.82 4.18 25.85
CA SER A 118 -3.22 5.19 26.73
C SER A 118 -1.81 5.60 26.29
N ALA A 119 -1.13 4.76 25.51
CA ALA A 119 0.26 4.97 25.09
C ALA A 119 0.37 5.41 23.62
N ILE A 120 -0.69 5.25 22.81
CA ILE A 120 -0.74 5.66 21.41
C ILE A 120 -1.76 6.79 21.23
N GLU A 121 -1.27 8.01 21.05
CA GLU A 121 -2.10 9.13 20.60
C GLU A 121 -2.28 9.04 19.08
N VAL A 122 -3.54 8.93 18.64
CA VAL A 122 -3.90 8.87 17.21
C VAL A 122 -4.37 10.26 16.75
N ARG A 123 -3.68 10.84 15.77
CA ARG A 123 -4.07 12.12 15.14
C ARG A 123 -4.46 11.90 13.68
N PRO A 124 -5.74 12.13 13.30
CA PRO A 124 -6.17 12.06 11.90
C PRO A 124 -5.38 13.01 11.00
N ILE A 125 -5.11 12.57 9.77
CA ILE A 125 -4.53 13.42 8.72
C ILE A 125 -5.56 13.53 7.60
N GLU A 126 -6.03 14.75 7.35
CA GLU A 126 -6.87 15.02 6.19
C GLU A 126 -6.03 14.94 4.92
N THR A 127 -6.48 14.16 3.95
CA THR A 127 -5.80 14.00 2.66
C THR A 127 -6.76 14.24 1.51
N MET A 128 -6.21 14.49 0.32
CA MET A 128 -7.03 14.57 -0.90
C MET A 128 -7.75 13.25 -1.21
N VAL A 129 -7.32 12.13 -0.64
CA VAL A 129 -7.85 10.80 -0.94
C VAL A 129 -8.97 10.48 0.04
N ASN A 130 -10.04 9.83 -0.43
CA ASN A 130 -11.13 9.36 0.43
C ASN A 130 -10.72 8.08 1.19
N HIS A 131 -9.62 8.18 1.94
CA HIS A 131 -8.99 7.09 2.69
C HIS A 131 -8.48 7.63 4.03
N GLU A 132 -8.82 6.95 5.11
CA GLU A 132 -8.42 7.35 6.45
C GLU A 132 -6.94 7.02 6.71
N THR A 133 -6.21 7.98 7.28
CA THR A 133 -4.82 7.81 7.67
C THR A 133 -4.45 8.74 8.83
N ASN A 134 -3.44 8.37 9.62
CA ASN A 134 -3.14 9.02 10.89
C ASN A 134 -1.64 9.13 11.15
N ALA A 135 -1.29 10.13 11.96
CA ALA A 135 -0.06 10.12 12.74
C ALA A 135 -0.30 9.40 14.07
N LEU A 136 0.67 8.61 14.51
CA LEU A 136 0.69 7.95 15.81
C LEU A 136 1.85 8.51 16.62
N PHE A 137 1.58 8.96 17.84
CA PHE A 137 2.61 9.34 18.80
C PHE A 137 2.61 8.29 19.92
N ILE A 138 3.73 7.59 20.06
CA ILE A 138 3.86 6.42 20.94
C ILE A 138 4.74 6.84 22.12
N THR A 139 4.16 6.83 23.31
CA THR A 139 4.83 7.19 24.56
C THR A 139 4.68 6.06 25.57
N ASP A 140 5.81 5.49 26.00
CA ASP A 140 5.89 4.44 27.02
C ASP A 140 4.93 3.25 26.80
N LEU A 141 4.79 2.83 25.53
CA LEU A 141 4.01 1.66 25.17
C LEU A 141 4.74 0.40 25.63
N HIS A 142 4.17 -0.29 26.62
CA HIS A 142 4.67 -1.58 27.08
C HIS A 142 4.10 -2.69 26.20
N LEU A 143 4.98 -3.54 25.67
CA LEU A 143 4.64 -4.74 24.92
C LEU A 143 5.30 -5.92 25.60
N SER A 144 4.55 -6.99 25.84
CA SER A 144 5.10 -8.26 26.33
C SER A 144 5.90 -8.98 25.25
N ASP A 145 6.72 -9.96 25.64
CA ASP A 145 7.53 -10.74 24.70
C ASP A 145 6.70 -11.45 23.61
N ASP A 146 5.48 -11.86 23.93
CA ASP A 146 4.57 -12.51 22.99
C ASP A 146 3.96 -11.55 21.95
N ALA A 147 4.21 -10.23 22.06
CA ALA A 147 3.88 -9.27 21.02
C ALA A 147 4.85 -9.34 19.83
N LEU A 148 6.06 -9.89 19.99
CA LEU A 148 7.05 -10.02 18.91
C LEU A 148 6.54 -10.99 17.83
N VAL A 149 6.59 -10.57 16.57
CA VAL A 149 6.25 -11.40 15.41
C VAL A 149 7.53 -11.87 14.75
N GLY A 150 7.76 -13.18 14.79
CA GLY A 150 9.00 -13.80 14.31
C GLY A 150 10.17 -13.51 15.24
N GLU A 151 11.35 -13.33 14.65
CA GLU A 151 12.61 -13.11 15.37
C GLU A 151 12.93 -11.63 15.57
N GLU A 152 13.50 -11.30 16.73
CA GLU A 152 13.99 -9.96 17.05
C GLU A 152 15.09 -9.54 16.05
N GLY A 153 15.03 -8.31 15.56
CA GLY A 153 15.98 -7.75 14.60
C GLY A 153 15.69 -8.12 13.14
N ASN A 154 14.75 -9.03 12.88
CA ASN A 154 14.39 -9.50 11.54
C ASN A 154 13.02 -8.98 11.04
N GLY A 155 12.37 -8.08 11.77
CA GLY A 155 11.03 -7.56 11.50
C GLY A 155 10.85 -6.92 10.12
N PHE A 156 11.88 -6.24 9.59
CA PHE A 156 11.78 -5.67 8.24
C PHE A 156 11.61 -6.77 7.18
N ARG A 157 12.34 -7.87 7.30
CA ARG A 157 12.24 -9.02 6.38
C ARG A 157 10.84 -9.64 6.46
N HIS A 158 10.28 -9.77 7.66
CA HIS A 158 8.94 -10.32 7.89
C HIS A 158 7.84 -9.47 7.23
N VAL A 159 7.99 -8.14 7.24
CA VAL A 159 7.09 -7.21 6.53
C VAL A 159 7.19 -7.39 5.01
N LEU A 160 8.40 -7.56 4.46
CA LEU A 160 8.62 -7.69 3.01
C LEU A 160 7.84 -8.85 2.38
N ASP A 161 7.63 -9.93 3.12
CA ASP A 161 6.89 -11.09 2.61
C ASP A 161 5.43 -10.76 2.26
N GLY A 162 4.85 -9.72 2.86
CA GLY A 162 3.52 -9.22 2.53
C GLY A 162 3.48 -8.26 1.33
N LEU A 163 4.61 -7.62 0.99
CA LEU A 163 4.60 -6.47 0.07
C LEU A 163 4.35 -6.86 -1.40
N ASN A 164 4.74 -8.05 -1.84
CA ASN A 164 4.38 -8.50 -3.20
C ASN A 164 2.86 -8.70 -3.33
N ALA A 165 2.21 -9.25 -2.30
CA ALA A 165 0.76 -9.33 -2.27
C ALA A 165 0.11 -7.94 -2.29
N GLU A 166 0.63 -7.00 -1.49
CA GLU A 166 0.15 -5.60 -1.50
C GLU A 166 0.24 -4.96 -2.90
N ARG A 167 1.39 -5.10 -3.58
CA ARG A 167 1.58 -4.57 -4.94
C ARG A 167 0.58 -5.16 -5.94
N ILE A 168 0.31 -6.47 -5.86
CA ILE A 168 -0.66 -7.15 -6.72
C ILE A 168 -2.09 -6.68 -6.43
N LEU A 169 -2.45 -6.48 -5.16
CA LEU A 169 -3.74 -5.95 -4.75
C LEU A 169 -3.95 -4.52 -5.26
N ILE A 170 -2.95 -3.64 -5.07
CA ILE A 170 -3.00 -2.26 -5.56
C ILE A 170 -3.08 -2.19 -7.08
N ALA A 171 -2.38 -3.09 -7.79
CA ALA A 171 -2.55 -3.22 -9.24
C ALA A 171 -3.99 -3.60 -9.60
N SER A 172 -4.61 -4.52 -8.83
CA SER A 172 -6.02 -4.91 -9.00
C SER A 172 -6.98 -3.73 -8.84
N GLU A 173 -6.78 -2.93 -7.79
CA GLU A 173 -7.57 -1.73 -7.51
C GLU A 173 -7.43 -0.68 -8.61
N SER A 174 -6.20 -0.40 -9.02
CA SER A 174 -5.89 0.56 -10.09
C SER A 174 -6.57 0.15 -11.41
N ILE A 175 -6.57 -1.14 -11.76
CA ILE A 175 -7.27 -1.65 -12.95
C ILE A 175 -8.79 -1.52 -12.81
N GLY A 176 -9.34 -1.76 -11.61
CA GLY A 176 -10.75 -1.53 -11.33
C GLY A 176 -11.15 -0.07 -11.53
N ASP A 177 -10.31 0.86 -11.06
CA ASP A 177 -10.52 2.29 -11.21
C ASP A 177 -10.40 2.73 -12.68
N ALA A 178 -9.40 2.22 -13.41
CA ALA A 178 -9.26 2.48 -14.84
C ALA A 178 -10.50 2.03 -15.64
N ARG A 179 -11.02 0.83 -15.35
CA ARG A 179 -12.26 0.32 -15.95
C ARG A 179 -13.45 1.20 -15.61
N TRP A 180 -13.58 1.60 -14.34
CA TRP A 180 -14.66 2.48 -13.93
C TRP A 180 -14.62 3.83 -14.66
N PHE A 181 -13.45 4.45 -14.80
CA PHE A 181 -13.30 5.69 -15.57
C PHE A 181 -13.67 5.51 -17.04
N VAL A 182 -13.21 4.43 -17.68
CA VAL A 182 -13.55 4.10 -19.06
C VAL A 182 -15.06 3.94 -19.21
N ASP A 183 -15.71 3.13 -18.37
CA ASP A 183 -17.14 2.87 -18.44
C ASP A 183 -17.97 4.15 -18.27
N ARG A 184 -17.60 5.00 -17.30
CA ARG A 184 -18.26 6.29 -17.07
C ARG A 184 -18.10 7.24 -18.25
N SER A 185 -16.89 7.31 -18.81
CA SER A 185 -16.59 8.17 -19.95
C SER A 185 -17.25 7.69 -21.24
N VAL A 186 -17.33 6.37 -21.49
CA VAL A 186 -18.07 5.79 -22.62
C VAL A 186 -19.55 6.16 -22.53
N ALA A 187 -20.17 5.95 -21.37
CA ALA A 187 -21.58 6.29 -21.16
C ALA A 187 -21.83 7.79 -21.37
N TYR A 188 -21.05 8.65 -20.70
CA TYR A 188 -21.19 10.10 -20.84
C TYR A 188 -20.95 10.58 -22.27
N ALA A 189 -19.94 10.04 -22.95
CA ALA A 189 -19.64 10.42 -24.33
C ALA A 189 -20.72 9.98 -25.33
N GLY A 190 -21.42 8.88 -25.05
CA GLY A 190 -22.56 8.40 -25.84
C GLY A 190 -23.83 9.21 -25.64
N GLU A 191 -24.04 9.79 -24.45
CA GLU A 191 -25.26 10.54 -24.11
C GLU A 191 -25.12 12.05 -24.35
N ARG A 192 -23.95 12.62 -24.05
CA ARG A 192 -23.74 14.08 -24.12
C ARG A 192 -23.71 14.54 -25.57
N VAL A 193 -24.68 15.37 -25.95
CA VAL A 193 -24.77 15.98 -27.29
C VAL A 193 -24.20 17.39 -27.29
N VAL A 194 -23.23 17.64 -28.18
CA VAL A 194 -22.71 18.98 -28.51
C VAL A 194 -22.54 19.04 -30.03
N PHE A 195 -22.84 20.19 -30.63
CA PHE A 195 -22.84 20.35 -32.09
C PHE A 195 -23.73 19.32 -32.83
N GLY A 196 -24.87 18.95 -32.21
CA GLY A 196 -25.91 18.12 -32.85
C GLY A 196 -25.67 16.61 -32.88
N ARG A 197 -24.59 16.09 -32.26
CA ARG A 197 -24.35 14.64 -32.12
C ARG A 197 -23.67 14.29 -30.79
N PRO A 198 -23.67 13.02 -30.36
CA PRO A 198 -22.90 12.59 -29.20
C PRO A 198 -21.41 12.96 -29.30
N ILE A 199 -20.81 13.44 -28.22
CA ILE A 199 -19.40 13.84 -28.21
C ILE A 199 -18.47 12.66 -28.50
N GLY A 200 -18.90 11.43 -28.19
CA GLY A 200 -18.20 10.19 -28.49
C GLY A 200 -18.08 9.87 -29.99
N ALA A 201 -18.71 10.66 -30.88
CA ALA A 201 -18.46 10.58 -32.33
C ALA A 201 -17.19 11.34 -32.75
N ASN A 202 -16.59 12.15 -31.87
CA ASN A 202 -15.37 12.90 -32.17
C ASN A 202 -14.14 12.07 -31.80
N GLN A 203 -13.22 11.88 -32.74
CA GLN A 203 -12.01 11.07 -32.54
C GLN A 203 -11.13 11.54 -31.37
N ALA A 204 -11.08 12.84 -31.11
CA ALA A 204 -10.38 13.42 -29.96
C ALA A 204 -10.95 12.98 -28.60
N VAL A 205 -12.19 12.48 -28.55
CA VAL A 205 -12.81 11.85 -27.37
C VAL A 205 -12.65 10.32 -27.43
N GLN A 206 -12.83 9.72 -28.61
CA GLN A 206 -12.72 8.26 -28.79
C GLN A 206 -11.32 7.72 -28.48
N PHE A 207 -10.28 8.36 -29.02
CA PHE A 207 -8.92 7.82 -28.96
C PHE A 207 -8.37 7.74 -27.52
N PRO A 208 -8.52 8.76 -26.66
CA PRO A 208 -8.10 8.64 -25.26
C PRO A 208 -8.86 7.56 -24.49
N ILE A 209 -10.17 7.42 -24.70
CA ILE A 209 -10.97 6.36 -24.05
C ILE A 209 -10.47 4.98 -24.47
N ALA A 210 -10.26 4.77 -25.78
CA ALA A 210 -9.78 3.50 -26.31
C ALA A 210 -8.36 3.17 -25.81
N ARG A 211 -7.48 4.17 -25.71
CA ARG A 211 -6.11 4.01 -25.21
C ARG A 211 -6.11 3.60 -23.73
N ALA A 212 -6.85 4.32 -22.89
CA ALA A 212 -7.00 3.99 -21.47
C ALA A 212 -7.50 2.56 -21.28
N PHE A 213 -8.47 2.12 -22.09
CA PHE A 213 -8.95 0.73 -22.09
C PHE A 213 -7.81 -0.26 -22.42
N MET A 214 -7.09 -0.05 -23.52
CA MET A 214 -6.01 -0.95 -23.95
C MET A 214 -4.88 -1.04 -22.90
N HIS A 215 -4.48 0.08 -22.32
CA HIS A 215 -3.43 0.13 -21.30
C HIS A 215 -3.86 -0.58 -20.00
N ALA A 216 -5.11 -0.39 -19.56
CA ALA A 216 -5.65 -1.12 -18.41
C ALA A 216 -5.68 -2.64 -18.65
N GLN A 217 -6.00 -3.07 -19.88
CA GLN A 217 -5.99 -4.49 -20.25
C GLN A 217 -4.56 -5.05 -20.27
N ALA A 218 -3.59 -4.31 -20.81
CA ALA A 218 -2.18 -4.71 -20.77
C ALA A 218 -1.66 -4.86 -19.34
N ALA A 219 -1.92 -3.88 -18.47
CA ALA A 219 -1.57 -3.96 -17.05
C ALA A 219 -2.24 -5.17 -16.35
N SER A 220 -3.49 -5.48 -16.71
CA SER A 220 -4.23 -6.62 -16.17
C SER A 220 -3.62 -7.97 -16.50
N LEU A 221 -2.96 -8.12 -17.66
CA LEU A 221 -2.26 -9.35 -18.00
C LEU A 221 -1.07 -9.57 -17.08
N VAL A 222 -0.25 -8.54 -16.87
CA VAL A 222 0.92 -8.59 -15.97
C VAL A 222 0.50 -8.83 -14.52
N ARG A 223 -0.59 -8.19 -14.07
CA ARG A 223 -1.16 -8.46 -12.73
C ARG A 223 -1.51 -9.94 -12.55
N TRP A 224 -2.20 -10.55 -13.52
CA TRP A 224 -2.58 -11.96 -13.41
C TRP A 224 -1.37 -12.90 -13.45
N GLN A 225 -0.35 -12.56 -14.22
CA GLN A 225 0.92 -13.28 -14.18
C GLN A 225 1.56 -13.21 -12.79
N ALA A 226 1.65 -12.01 -12.20
CA ALA A 226 2.20 -11.81 -10.85
C ALA A 226 1.41 -12.60 -9.79
N ALA A 227 0.07 -12.56 -9.85
CA ALA A 227 -0.80 -13.32 -8.95
C ALA A 227 -0.59 -14.84 -9.09
N THR A 228 -0.52 -15.34 -10.33
CA THR A 228 -0.29 -16.77 -10.60
C THR A 228 1.04 -17.24 -10.02
N LEU A 229 2.11 -16.46 -10.19
CA LEU A 229 3.41 -16.77 -9.61
C LEU A 229 3.40 -16.72 -8.09
N PHE A 230 2.74 -15.71 -7.51
CA PHE A 230 2.59 -15.57 -6.06
C PHE A 230 1.86 -16.78 -5.45
N ASP A 231 0.74 -17.18 -6.04
CA ASP A 231 -0.04 -18.34 -5.57
C ASP A 231 0.73 -19.66 -5.72
N ALA A 232 1.59 -19.77 -6.73
CA ALA A 232 2.48 -20.91 -6.91
C ALA A 232 3.70 -20.91 -5.97
N GLY A 233 3.86 -19.90 -5.12
CA GLY A 233 5.05 -19.74 -4.27
C GLY A 233 6.33 -19.42 -5.04
N ALA A 234 6.23 -19.00 -6.30
CA ALA A 234 7.35 -18.63 -7.14
C ALA A 234 7.80 -17.19 -6.87
N SER A 235 9.05 -16.88 -7.24
CA SER A 235 9.52 -15.49 -7.24
C SER A 235 8.65 -14.68 -8.22
N CYS A 236 8.04 -13.61 -7.72
CA CYS A 236 7.16 -12.71 -8.48
C CYS A 236 7.53 -11.24 -8.30
N GLY A 237 8.74 -10.95 -7.78
CA GLY A 237 9.16 -9.60 -7.44
C GLY A 237 9.17 -8.66 -8.66
N ALA A 238 9.63 -9.15 -9.81
CA ALA A 238 9.63 -8.38 -11.05
C ALA A 238 8.19 -8.11 -11.51
N GLU A 239 7.37 -9.14 -11.62
CA GLU A 239 6.00 -9.06 -12.13
C GLU A 239 5.09 -8.24 -11.22
N ALA A 240 5.21 -8.37 -9.89
CA ALA A 240 4.42 -7.59 -8.94
C ALA A 240 4.76 -6.10 -9.02
N ASN A 241 6.04 -5.75 -9.13
CA ASN A 241 6.49 -4.37 -9.31
C ASN A 241 6.02 -3.81 -10.66
N THR A 242 6.25 -4.53 -11.77
CA THR A 242 5.80 -4.12 -13.10
C THR A 242 4.27 -3.97 -13.17
N ALA A 243 3.52 -4.92 -12.61
CA ALA A 243 2.06 -4.85 -12.54
C ALA A 243 1.59 -3.59 -11.80
N LYS A 244 2.18 -3.31 -10.63
CA LYS A 244 1.83 -2.13 -9.84
C LYS A 244 2.08 -0.82 -10.60
N LEU A 245 3.22 -0.71 -11.28
CA LEU A 245 3.56 0.50 -12.05
C LEU A 245 2.63 0.67 -13.26
N LEU A 246 2.48 -0.37 -14.08
CA LEU A 246 1.64 -0.29 -15.29
C LEU A 246 0.18 -0.02 -14.93
N ALA A 247 -0.32 -0.64 -13.87
CA ALA A 247 -1.69 -0.46 -13.43
C ALA A 247 -1.94 0.94 -12.87
N SER A 248 -1.01 1.49 -12.07
CA SER A 248 -1.15 2.84 -11.52
C SER A 248 -1.11 3.92 -12.60
N GLU A 249 -0.25 3.76 -13.61
CA GLU A 249 -0.18 4.66 -14.76
C GLU A 249 -1.42 4.57 -15.65
N ALA A 250 -1.92 3.36 -15.92
CA ALA A 250 -3.16 3.17 -16.66
C ALA A 250 -4.38 3.78 -15.93
N ALA A 251 -4.44 3.66 -14.61
CA ALA A 251 -5.48 4.28 -13.80
C ALA A 251 -5.40 5.81 -13.85
N TRP A 252 -4.19 6.37 -13.77
CA TRP A 252 -3.96 7.81 -13.86
C TRP A 252 -4.34 8.36 -15.24
N GLU A 253 -3.92 7.71 -16.32
CA GLU A 253 -4.31 8.09 -17.69
C GLU A 253 -5.83 8.05 -17.87
N ALA A 254 -6.49 7.00 -17.36
CA ALA A 254 -7.93 6.89 -17.42
C ALA A 254 -8.64 8.00 -16.62
N ALA A 255 -8.06 8.41 -15.47
CA ALA A 255 -8.58 9.49 -14.65
C ALA A 255 -8.49 10.86 -15.37
N GLU A 256 -7.34 11.18 -15.97
CA GLU A 256 -7.14 12.41 -16.75
C GLU A 256 -8.05 12.46 -17.99
N MET A 257 -8.17 11.33 -18.69
CA MET A 257 -9.09 11.17 -19.80
C MET A 257 -10.54 11.41 -19.34
N ALA A 258 -10.94 10.86 -18.19
CA ALA A 258 -12.30 10.99 -17.68
C ALA A 258 -12.61 12.43 -17.25
N MET A 259 -11.68 13.12 -16.60
CA MET A 259 -11.80 14.56 -16.31
C MET A 259 -12.07 15.36 -17.59
N THR A 260 -11.25 15.12 -18.61
CA THR A 260 -11.36 15.83 -19.89
C THR A 260 -12.67 15.52 -20.61
N THR A 261 -13.08 14.25 -20.63
CA THR A 261 -14.32 13.79 -21.30
C THR A 261 -15.57 14.39 -20.65
N HIS A 262 -15.59 14.50 -19.32
CA HIS A 262 -16.74 15.06 -18.60
C HIS A 262 -16.75 16.59 -18.55
N GLY A 263 -15.61 17.25 -18.80
CA GLY A 263 -15.49 18.70 -18.73
C GLY A 263 -15.88 19.25 -17.35
N GLY A 264 -16.72 20.29 -17.32
CA GLY A 264 -17.22 20.86 -16.06
C GLY A 264 -17.92 19.85 -15.15
N SER A 265 -18.64 18.87 -15.73
CA SER A 265 -19.28 17.80 -14.97
C SER A 265 -18.28 16.90 -14.25
N GLY A 266 -17.05 16.78 -14.76
CA GLY A 266 -15.99 16.01 -14.10
C GLY A 266 -15.62 16.61 -12.74
N MET A 267 -15.65 17.94 -12.63
CA MET A 267 -15.37 18.68 -11.40
C MET A 267 -16.49 18.63 -10.37
N ALA A 268 -17.71 18.24 -10.78
CA ALA A 268 -18.86 18.17 -9.90
C ALA A 268 -18.84 16.89 -9.06
N VAL A 269 -19.01 17.04 -7.74
CA VAL A 269 -19.07 15.93 -6.77
C VAL A 269 -20.13 14.89 -7.17
N GLU A 270 -21.25 15.34 -7.72
CA GLU A 270 -22.38 14.50 -8.17
C GLU A 270 -21.98 13.47 -9.24
N ALA A 271 -21.02 13.80 -10.12
CA ALA A 271 -20.55 12.89 -11.15
C ALA A 271 -19.60 11.81 -10.59
N GLY A 272 -18.99 12.08 -9.43
CA GLY A 272 -18.05 11.20 -8.73
C GLY A 272 -16.68 11.06 -9.39
N ILE A 273 -16.43 11.70 -10.54
CA ILE A 273 -15.16 11.59 -11.26
C ILE A 273 -14.05 12.30 -10.48
N GLU A 274 -14.28 13.51 -9.93
CA GLU A 274 -13.28 14.25 -9.14
C GLU A 274 -12.78 13.43 -7.94
N ARG A 275 -13.68 12.73 -7.26
CA ARG A 275 -13.36 11.90 -6.10
C ARG A 275 -12.43 10.77 -6.48
N LYS A 276 -12.77 10.02 -7.53
CA LYS A 276 -11.93 8.91 -8.03
C LYS A 276 -10.63 9.42 -8.62
N PHE A 277 -10.62 10.60 -9.24
CA PHE A 277 -9.41 11.22 -9.77
C PHE A 277 -8.39 11.48 -8.65
N ARG A 278 -8.85 12.02 -7.52
CA ARG A 278 -8.00 12.22 -6.34
C ARG A 278 -7.47 10.89 -5.79
N GLU A 279 -8.30 9.83 -5.79
CA GLU A 279 -7.88 8.49 -5.37
C GLU A 279 -6.82 7.88 -6.30
N ALA A 280 -7.00 7.96 -7.62
CA ALA A 280 -6.08 7.39 -8.60
C ALA A 280 -4.67 7.98 -8.50
N ARG A 281 -4.54 9.25 -8.04
CA ARG A 281 -3.25 9.91 -7.86
C ARG A 281 -2.35 9.21 -6.83
N LEU A 282 -2.94 8.57 -5.83
CA LEU A 282 -2.22 7.91 -4.73
C LEU A 282 -1.38 6.72 -5.23
N TYR A 283 -1.90 5.95 -6.18
CA TYR A 283 -1.25 4.73 -6.66
C TYR A 283 0.09 4.98 -7.34
N LEU A 284 0.39 6.21 -7.78
CA LEU A 284 1.71 6.56 -8.32
C LEU A 284 2.78 6.68 -7.22
N VAL A 285 2.36 6.88 -5.96
CA VAL A 285 3.23 7.16 -4.80
C VAL A 285 3.30 5.99 -3.85
N ALA A 286 2.16 5.38 -3.51
CA ALA A 286 2.05 4.30 -2.54
C ALA A 286 1.68 2.96 -3.20
N PRO A 287 2.02 1.81 -2.59
CA PRO A 287 2.82 1.64 -1.37
C PRO A 287 4.34 1.81 -1.61
N VAL A 288 4.74 1.84 -2.88
CA VAL A 288 6.08 2.16 -3.34
C VAL A 288 5.96 3.12 -4.53
N THR A 289 6.81 4.14 -4.60
CA THR A 289 6.73 5.11 -5.71
C THR A 289 7.04 4.43 -7.04
N ASN A 290 6.43 4.89 -8.14
CA ASN A 290 6.77 4.34 -9.46
C ASN A 290 8.28 4.50 -9.77
N ASN A 291 8.93 5.55 -9.28
CA ASN A 291 10.37 5.73 -9.44
C ASN A 291 11.19 4.60 -8.77
N LEU A 292 10.83 4.19 -7.56
CA LEU A 292 11.52 3.08 -6.88
C LEU A 292 11.24 1.73 -7.54
N VAL A 293 10.05 1.55 -8.11
CA VAL A 293 9.76 0.39 -8.96
C VAL A 293 10.69 0.37 -10.17
N THR A 294 10.84 1.49 -10.86
CA THR A 294 11.76 1.61 -12.01
C THR A 294 13.21 1.33 -11.60
N THR A 295 13.66 1.87 -10.46
CA THR A 295 14.98 1.57 -9.89
C THR A 295 15.15 0.08 -9.61
N TYR A 296 14.17 -0.57 -9.00
CA TYR A 296 14.21 -2.00 -8.73
C TYR A 296 14.35 -2.82 -10.02
N VAL A 297 13.54 -2.51 -11.05
CA VAL A 297 13.62 -3.21 -12.34
C VAL A 297 14.98 -2.97 -13.01
N ALA A 298 15.47 -1.73 -13.04
CA ALA A 298 16.76 -1.40 -13.64
C ALA A 298 17.92 -2.16 -12.96
N GLU A 299 17.99 -2.12 -11.63
CA GLU A 299 19.12 -2.67 -10.88
C GLU A 299 19.02 -4.19 -10.68
N HIS A 300 17.86 -4.70 -10.27
CA HIS A 300 17.72 -6.09 -9.81
C HIS A 300 17.20 -7.05 -10.89
N VAL A 301 16.47 -6.54 -11.89
CA VAL A 301 15.93 -7.37 -12.97
C VAL A 301 16.81 -7.29 -14.21
N LEU A 302 17.23 -6.08 -14.59
CA LEU A 302 18.07 -5.85 -15.77
C LEU A 302 19.58 -5.84 -15.47
N GLY A 303 19.98 -5.82 -14.19
CA GLY A 303 21.39 -5.86 -13.79
C GLY A 303 22.17 -4.59 -14.11
N LEU A 304 21.50 -3.45 -14.28
CA LEU A 304 22.18 -2.17 -14.52
C LEU A 304 22.88 -1.68 -13.25
N PRO A 305 24.05 -1.04 -13.35
CA PRO A 305 24.79 -0.55 -12.19
C PRO A 305 24.00 0.53 -11.44
N ARG A 306 24.14 0.54 -10.12
CA ARG A 306 23.51 1.55 -9.25
C ARG A 306 24.10 2.93 -9.55
N SER A 307 23.23 3.94 -9.63
CA SER A 307 23.68 5.33 -9.88
C SER A 307 24.22 6.02 -8.63
N TYR A 308 23.86 5.56 -7.43
CA TYR A 308 24.34 6.08 -6.14
C TYR A 308 24.23 5.03 -5.02
N GLY A 309 25.03 5.21 -3.97
CA GLY A 309 25.24 4.23 -2.90
C GLY A 309 26.41 3.30 -3.26
N THR A 310 27.27 3.00 -2.29
CA THR A 310 28.43 2.13 -2.48
C THR A 310 27.97 0.71 -2.82
N GLY A 311 27.82 0.43 -4.12
CA GLY A 311 27.85 -0.92 -4.64
C GLY A 311 29.25 -1.46 -4.45
N GLY A 312 29.44 -2.31 -3.45
CA GLY A 312 30.58 -3.19 -3.42
C GLY A 312 30.47 -4.11 -4.62
N SER A 313 31.28 -3.84 -5.65
CA SER A 313 31.78 -4.89 -6.52
C SER A 313 32.66 -5.80 -5.68
N THR A 314 32.10 -6.90 -5.18
CA THR A 314 32.83 -8.12 -4.79
C THR A 314 31.95 -9.31 -5.12
#